data_AF-A0A1C6E5Q1-F1
#
_entry.id   AF-A0A1C6E5Q1-F1
#
_cell.length_a   1.000
_cell.length_b   1.000
_cell.length_c   1.000
_cell.angle_alpha   90.00
_cell.angle_beta   90.00
_cell.angle_gamma   90.00
#
_symmetry.space_group_name_H-M   'P 1'
#
loop_
_entity.id
_entity.type
_entity.pdbx_description
1 polymer ?
#
loop_
_entity_poly.entity_id
_entity_poly.type
_entity_poly.pdbx_seq_one_letter_code
_entity_poly.pdbx_strand_id
1 'polypeptide(L)'
;MKKYGRKTRDIVFFSAKNQTTLCVHTPQARRYAKLLEEDTRIRSYEVNHPLDAAWIARIDRVGIRGAYLQTQWTTDFVITDQDGGEAVREIVTADLLGKHAEIEKLELSHRYWKARGVEDWRLVLTGEAE
;
A
#
# COMPACT_ATOMS: atom_id res chain seq x y z
N MET A 1 0.97 5.09 1.92
CA MET A 1 -0.24 5.75 1.36
C MET A 1 0.00 7.05 0.62
N LYS A 2 -0.49 7.12 -0.63
CA LYS A 2 -0.50 8.36 -1.44
C LYS A 2 -1.93 8.71 -1.87
N LYS A 3 -2.17 9.96 -2.23
CA LYS A 3 -3.45 10.35 -2.84
C LYS A 3 -3.51 9.75 -4.24
N TYR A 4 -4.65 9.16 -4.59
CA TYR A 4 -4.88 8.64 -5.93
C TYR A 4 -4.75 9.76 -6.98
N GLY A 5 -4.10 9.47 -8.10
CA GLY A 5 -3.88 10.42 -9.19
C GLY A 5 -2.91 11.58 -8.89
N ARG A 6 -2.20 11.56 -7.76
CA ARG A 6 -1.17 12.58 -7.46
C ARG A 6 -0.03 12.46 -8.47
N LYS A 7 0.33 13.58 -9.13
CA LYS A 7 1.52 13.64 -9.98
C LYS A 7 2.77 13.34 -9.15
N THR A 8 3.50 12.30 -9.55
CA THR A 8 4.76 11.87 -8.95
C THR A 8 5.74 11.44 -10.04
N ARG A 9 7.01 11.25 -9.67
CA ARG A 9 7.94 10.56 -10.56
C ARG A 9 7.52 9.10 -10.66
N ASP A 10 7.24 8.66 -11.86
CA ASP A 10 6.82 7.30 -12.15
C ASP A 10 8.03 6.42 -12.48
N ILE A 11 8.04 5.22 -11.91
CA ILE A 11 9.01 4.18 -12.18
C ILE A 11 8.22 3.00 -12.72
N VAL A 12 8.38 2.75 -14.01
CA VAL A 12 7.62 1.76 -14.76
C VAL A 12 8.49 0.53 -15.02
N PHE A 13 7.93 -0.66 -14.87
CA PHE A 13 8.63 -1.92 -15.12
C PHE A 13 7.65 -3.04 -15.51
N PHE A 14 8.10 -3.99 -16.32
CA PHE A 14 7.33 -5.21 -16.61
C PHE A 14 7.42 -6.17 -15.42
N SER A 15 6.29 -6.74 -15.01
CA SER A 15 6.22 -7.75 -13.96
C SER A 15 5.82 -9.08 -14.59
N ALA A 16 6.63 -10.11 -14.38
CA ALA A 16 6.36 -11.43 -14.93
C ALA A 16 5.20 -12.09 -14.17
N LYS A 17 5.06 -11.86 -12.86
CA LYS A 17 3.95 -12.43 -12.08
C LYS A 17 2.59 -11.91 -12.53
N ASN A 18 2.49 -10.62 -12.86
CA ASN A 18 1.23 -10.00 -13.30
C ASN A 18 1.07 -9.93 -14.83
N GLN A 19 2.08 -10.38 -15.60
CA GLN A 19 2.10 -10.35 -17.08
C GLN A 19 1.74 -8.97 -17.66
N THR A 20 2.14 -7.91 -16.97
CA THR A 20 1.81 -6.53 -17.35
C THR A 20 2.86 -5.55 -16.85
N THR A 21 2.80 -4.34 -17.39
CA THR A 21 3.63 -3.22 -16.96
C THR A 21 3.00 -2.56 -15.74
N LEU A 22 3.75 -2.50 -14.65
CA LEU A 22 3.37 -1.87 -13.40
C LEU A 22 4.08 -0.53 -13.23
N CYS A 23 3.46 0.37 -12.47
CA CYS A 23 4.01 1.68 -12.13
C CYS A 23 4.07 1.85 -10.62
N VAL A 24 5.22 2.27 -10.09
CA VAL A 24 5.39 2.66 -8.69
C VAL A 24 6.00 4.05 -8.61
N HIS A 25 5.83 4.70 -7.47
CA HIS A 25 6.14 6.12 -7.32
C HIS A 25 7.34 6.41 -6.41
N THR A 26 8.08 5.38 -5.97
CA THR A 26 9.33 5.53 -5.20
C THR A 26 10.35 4.43 -5.57
N PRO A 27 11.66 4.71 -5.48
CA PRO A 27 12.69 3.68 -5.61
C PRO A 27 12.53 2.53 -4.62
N GLN A 28 12.11 2.84 -3.38
CA GLN A 28 11.87 1.85 -2.34
C GLN A 28 10.76 0.86 -2.72
N ALA A 29 9.64 1.36 -3.26
CA ALA A 29 8.58 0.51 -3.79
C ALA A 29 9.08 -0.33 -4.97
N ARG A 30 9.92 0.23 -5.85
CA ARG A 30 10.53 -0.55 -6.95
C ARG A 30 11.41 -1.69 -6.45
N ARG A 31 12.22 -1.43 -5.41
CA ARG A 31 13.06 -2.45 -4.74
C ARG A 31 12.19 -3.52 -4.11
N TYR A 32 11.12 -3.14 -3.40
CA TYR A 32 10.19 -4.11 -2.81
C TYR A 32 9.50 -4.97 -3.87
N ALA A 33 9.03 -4.37 -4.97
CA ALA A 33 8.44 -5.11 -6.08
C ALA A 33 9.39 -6.16 -6.68
N LYS A 34 10.71 -5.88 -6.72
CA LYS A 34 11.70 -6.87 -7.16
C LYS A 34 11.72 -8.09 -6.23
N LEU A 35 11.64 -7.89 -4.92
CA LEU A 35 11.55 -9.00 -3.96
C LEU A 35 10.26 -9.81 -4.16
N LEU A 36 9.14 -9.13 -4.47
CA LEU A 36 7.88 -9.82 -4.75
C LEU A 36 7.98 -10.68 -6.02
N GLU A 37 8.66 -10.20 -7.07
CA GLU A 37 8.88 -10.97 -8.31
C GLU A 37 9.74 -12.22 -8.09
N GLU A 38 10.69 -12.17 -7.14
CA GLU A 38 11.59 -13.30 -6.83
C GLU A 38 10.96 -14.33 -5.88
N ASP A 39 9.95 -13.95 -5.08
CA ASP A 39 9.31 -14.85 -4.11
C ASP A 39 8.38 -15.86 -4.81
N THR A 40 8.68 -17.14 -4.68
CA THR A 40 7.89 -18.23 -5.30
C THR A 40 6.52 -18.43 -4.65
N ARG A 41 6.33 -17.98 -3.41
CA ARG A 41 5.06 -18.08 -2.66
C ARG A 41 4.03 -17.06 -3.13
N ILE A 42 4.46 -16.05 -3.88
CA ILE A 42 3.59 -15.00 -4.40
C ILE A 42 3.10 -15.39 -5.79
N ARG A 43 1.78 -15.35 -5.99
CA ARG A 43 1.15 -15.57 -7.28
C ARG A 43 1.14 -14.29 -8.10
N SER A 44 0.63 -13.21 -7.52
CA SER A 44 0.43 -11.92 -8.18
C SER A 44 0.43 -10.79 -7.15
N TYR A 45 0.52 -9.54 -7.59
CA TYR A 45 0.36 -8.38 -6.72
C TYR A 45 -0.09 -7.15 -7.49
N GLU A 46 -0.88 -6.31 -6.83
CA GLU A 46 -1.30 -5.01 -7.31
C GLU A 46 -0.46 -3.90 -6.67
N VAL A 47 -0.29 -2.80 -7.38
CA VAL A 47 0.42 -1.60 -6.92
C VAL A 47 -0.49 -0.39 -6.92
N ASN A 48 -0.35 0.48 -5.92
CA ASN A 48 -1.17 1.70 -5.76
C ASN A 48 -2.69 1.41 -5.77
N HIS A 49 -3.11 0.32 -5.11
CA HIS A 49 -4.51 -0.10 -5.08
C HIS A 49 -5.39 0.99 -4.43
N PRO A 50 -6.37 1.56 -5.15
CA PRO A 50 -7.22 2.62 -4.63
C PRO A 50 -8.15 2.10 -3.55
N LEU A 51 -8.25 2.83 -2.44
CA LEU A 51 -9.19 2.50 -1.38
C LEU A 51 -10.60 2.94 -1.76
N ASP A 52 -11.55 2.03 -1.57
CA ASP A 52 -12.97 2.27 -1.81
C ASP A 52 -13.60 3.13 -0.69
N ALA A 53 -14.23 4.24 -1.09
CA ALA A 53 -14.91 5.17 -0.18
C ALA A 53 -16.06 4.51 0.62
N ALA A 54 -16.77 3.53 0.06
CA ALA A 54 -17.84 2.81 0.73
C ALA A 54 -17.32 1.99 1.91
N TRP A 55 -16.11 1.43 1.79
CA TRP A 55 -15.43 0.72 2.87
C TRP A 55 -14.85 1.68 3.90
N ILE A 56 -14.23 2.80 3.47
CA ILE A 56 -13.78 3.87 4.38
C ILE A 56 -14.94 4.42 5.21
N ALA A 57 -16.15 4.51 4.67
CA ALA A 57 -17.30 5.01 5.44
C ALA A 57 -17.66 4.13 6.65
N ARG A 58 -17.28 2.84 6.64
CA ARG A 58 -17.63 1.81 7.65
C ARG A 58 -16.60 1.66 8.76
N ILE A 59 -15.39 2.19 8.61
CA ILE A 59 -14.34 2.04 9.62
C ILE A 59 -14.57 2.97 10.81
N ASP A 60 -14.06 2.59 11.97
CA ASP A 60 -13.95 3.50 13.12
C ASP A 60 -13.05 4.69 12.76
N ARG A 61 -13.51 5.89 13.09
CA ARG A 61 -12.90 7.18 12.73
C ARG A 61 -12.04 7.77 13.87
N VAL A 62 -12.06 7.17 15.06
CA VAL A 62 -11.31 7.66 16.22
C VAL A 62 -9.82 7.79 15.89
N GLY A 63 -9.26 8.98 16.11
CA GLY A 63 -7.85 9.25 15.83
C GLY A 63 -7.51 9.46 14.35
N ILE A 64 -8.50 9.59 13.46
CA ILE A 64 -8.30 9.87 12.03
C ILE A 64 -8.95 11.21 11.68
N ARG A 65 -8.20 12.11 11.05
CA ARG A 65 -8.73 13.40 10.60
C ARG A 65 -9.85 13.20 9.57
N GLY A 66 -10.98 13.87 9.78
CA GLY A 66 -12.15 13.76 8.89
C GLY A 66 -11.85 14.06 7.41
N ALA A 67 -10.91 14.97 7.13
CA ALA A 67 -10.48 15.28 5.76
C ALA A 67 -9.83 14.08 5.04
N TYR A 68 -9.24 13.13 5.77
CA TYR A 68 -8.63 11.93 5.18
C TYR A 68 -9.69 10.93 4.72
N LEU A 69 -10.84 10.89 5.38
CA LEU A 69 -11.95 10.00 5.00
C LEU A 69 -12.64 10.41 3.68
N GLN A 70 -12.45 11.66 3.25
CA GLN A 70 -12.98 12.19 1.99
C GLN A 70 -11.96 12.15 0.84
N THR A 71 -10.73 11.73 1.11
CA THR A 71 -9.68 11.64 0.11
C THR A 71 -9.57 10.20 -0.39
N GLN A 72 -9.51 10.00 -1.70
CA GLN A 72 -9.19 8.69 -2.26
C GLN A 72 -7.69 8.42 -2.10
N TRP A 73 -7.35 7.48 -1.22
CA TRP A 73 -5.98 7.06 -0.97
C TRP A 73 -5.66 5.77 -1.72
N THR A 74 -4.37 5.46 -1.82
CA THR A 74 -3.89 4.17 -2.32
C THR A 74 -3.08 3.44 -1.26
N THR A 75 -3.20 2.12 -1.27
CA THR A 75 -2.27 1.19 -0.61
C THR A 75 -1.13 0.86 -1.58
N ASP A 76 0.09 0.77 -1.07
CA ASP A 76 1.27 0.59 -1.92
C ASP A 76 1.28 -0.79 -2.61
N PHE A 77 1.00 -1.87 -1.87
CA PHE A 77 0.93 -3.23 -2.42
C PHE A 77 -0.22 -4.06 -1.82
N VAL A 78 -0.92 -4.78 -2.68
CA VAL A 78 -1.83 -5.88 -2.33
C VAL A 78 -1.29 -7.14 -2.99
N ILE A 79 -0.96 -8.14 -2.19
CA ILE A 79 -0.27 -9.35 -2.63
C ILE A 79 -1.25 -10.50 -2.57
N THR A 80 -1.28 -11.33 -3.60
CA THR A 80 -1.99 -12.61 -3.60
C THR A 80 -0.96 -13.73 -3.56
N ASP A 81 -1.04 -14.58 -2.54
CA ASP A 81 -0.22 -15.79 -2.46
C ASP A 81 -0.72 -16.91 -3.41
N GLN A 82 -0.02 -18.05 -3.45
CA GLN A 82 -0.41 -19.21 -4.26
C GLN A 82 -1.75 -19.82 -3.84
N ASP A 83 -2.13 -19.69 -2.57
CA ASP A 83 -3.36 -20.24 -1.99
C ASP A 83 -4.56 -19.28 -2.15
N GLY A 84 -4.31 -18.06 -2.64
CA GLY A 84 -5.32 -17.02 -2.86
C GLY A 84 -5.50 -16.07 -1.67
N GLY A 85 -4.69 -16.20 -0.62
CA GLY A 85 -4.67 -15.28 0.52
C GLY A 85 -4.17 -13.89 0.12
N GLU A 86 -4.80 -12.86 0.69
CA GLU A 86 -4.40 -11.47 0.50
C GLU A 86 -3.48 -10.99 1.64
N ALA A 87 -2.41 -10.30 1.28
CA ALA A 87 -1.53 -9.58 2.21
C ALA A 87 -1.31 -8.14 1.75
N VAL A 88 -1.23 -7.21 2.70
CA VAL A 88 -1.08 -5.78 2.41
C VAL A 88 0.24 -5.25 2.95
N ARG A 89 0.92 -4.44 2.14
CA ARG A 89 2.21 -3.84 2.50
C ARG A 89 2.20 -2.35 2.18
N GLU A 90 2.45 -1.54 3.20
CA GLU A 90 2.68 -0.09 3.06
C GLU A 90 4.17 0.20 3.18
N ILE A 91 4.74 0.89 2.19
CA ILE A 91 6.16 1.24 2.17
C ILE A 91 6.36 2.52 2.97
N VAL A 92 7.18 2.47 4.01
CA VAL A 92 7.41 3.61 4.92
C VAL A 92 8.87 3.71 5.32
N THR A 93 9.37 4.93 5.44
CA THR A 93 10.69 5.23 6.00
C THR A 93 10.57 5.54 7.49
N ALA A 94 11.63 5.30 8.26
CA ALA A 94 11.60 5.47 9.72
C ALA A 94 11.23 6.90 10.15
N ASP A 95 11.67 7.92 9.39
CA ASP A 95 11.36 9.33 9.67
C ASP A 95 9.85 9.65 9.56
N LEU A 96 9.12 8.93 8.70
CA LEU A 96 7.69 9.14 8.52
C LEU A 96 6.89 8.61 9.72
N LEU A 97 7.39 7.60 10.44
CA LEU A 97 6.70 7.07 11.62
C LEU A 97 6.67 8.06 12.79
N GLY A 98 7.60 9.03 12.83
CA GLY A 98 7.55 10.12 13.80
C GLY A 98 6.48 11.18 13.49
N LYS A 99 5.87 11.15 12.31
CA LYS A 99 4.90 12.16 11.85
C LYS A 99 3.49 11.66 12.10
N HIS A 100 2.77 12.34 13.01
CA HIS A 100 1.38 11.97 13.37
C HIS A 100 0.47 11.85 12.14
N ALA A 101 0.63 12.75 11.16
CA ALA A 101 -0.15 12.71 9.91
C ALA A 101 0.05 11.41 9.09
N GLU A 102 1.23 10.78 9.16
CA GLU A 102 1.48 9.51 8.47
C GLU A 102 0.91 8.34 9.29
N ILE A 103 1.04 8.37 10.61
CA ILE A 103 0.41 7.36 11.49
C ILE A 103 -1.11 7.33 11.31
N GLU A 104 -1.77 8.49 11.27
CA GLU A 104 -3.22 8.59 11.01
C GLU A 104 -3.63 7.94 9.68
N LYS A 105 -2.82 8.09 8.62
CA LYS A 105 -3.09 7.46 7.31
C LYS A 105 -2.83 5.96 7.35
N LEU A 106 -1.73 5.52 7.97
CA LEU A 106 -1.43 4.10 8.12
C LEU A 106 -2.52 3.38 8.91
N GLU A 107 -3.05 4.01 9.97
CA GLU A 107 -4.17 3.48 10.72
C GLU A 107 -5.47 3.44 9.89
N LEU A 108 -5.70 4.43 9.02
CA LEU A 108 -6.80 4.38 8.04
C LEU A 108 -6.66 3.16 7.11
N SER A 109 -5.47 2.93 6.53
CA SER A 109 -5.18 1.75 5.69
C SER A 109 -5.43 0.46 6.45
N HIS A 110 -4.85 0.33 7.65
CA HIS A 110 -4.99 -0.86 8.49
C HIS A 110 -6.46 -1.17 8.80
N ARG A 111 -7.25 -0.18 9.26
CA ARG A 111 -8.67 -0.36 9.55
C ARG A 111 -9.49 -0.70 8.31
N TYR A 112 -9.17 -0.09 7.17
CA TYR A 112 -9.81 -0.39 5.89
C TYR A 112 -9.63 -1.86 5.51
N TRP A 113 -8.40 -2.38 5.56
CA TRP A 113 -8.08 -3.76 5.19
C TRP A 113 -8.62 -4.77 6.19
N LYS A 114 -8.55 -4.45 7.49
CA LYS A 114 -9.17 -5.25 8.55
C LYS A 114 -10.69 -5.37 8.36
N ALA A 115 -11.38 -4.28 7.99
CA ALA A 115 -12.82 -4.32 7.71
C ALA A 115 -13.18 -5.20 6.50
N ARG A 116 -12.23 -5.42 5.59
CA ARG A 116 -12.35 -6.33 4.44
C ARG A 116 -11.94 -7.78 4.77
N GLY A 117 -11.53 -8.06 6.01
CA GLY A 117 -11.10 -9.39 6.44
C GLY A 117 -9.63 -9.72 6.13
N VAL A 118 -8.83 -8.74 5.71
CA VAL A 118 -7.40 -8.93 5.46
C VAL A 118 -6.62 -8.65 6.75
N GLU A 119 -6.14 -9.71 7.39
CA GLU A 119 -5.38 -9.61 8.64
C GLU A 119 -3.88 -9.41 8.43
N ASP A 120 -3.31 -9.90 7.32
CA ASP A 120 -1.88 -9.76 7.02
C ASP A 120 -1.54 -8.38 6.45
N TRP A 121 -1.83 -7.33 7.21
CA TRP A 121 -1.43 -5.96 6.93
C TRP A 121 -0.12 -5.63 7.66
N ARG A 122 0.90 -5.16 6.95
CA ARG A 122 2.21 -4.83 7.55
C ARG A 122 2.86 -3.60 6.92
N LEU A 123 3.71 -2.98 7.71
CA LEU A 123 4.64 -1.95 7.23
C LEU A 123 5.92 -2.60 6.70
N VAL A 124 6.40 -2.12 5.56
CA VAL A 124 7.74 -2.42 5.06
C VAL A 124 8.61 -1.21 5.36
N LEU A 125 9.44 -1.35 6.39
CA LEU A 125 10.40 -0.32 6.75
C LEU A 125 11.54 -0.32 5.74
N THR A 126 11.74 0.83 5.10
CA THR A 126 12.84 1.03 4.17
C THR A 126 13.81 2.07 4.69
N GLY A 127 15.10 1.86 4.45
CA GLY A 127 16.12 2.88 4.71
C GLY A 127 15.87 4.14 3.89
N GLU A 128 16.60 5.21 4.23
CA GLU A 128 16.50 6.48 3.50
C GLU A 128 16.80 6.31 2.00
N ALA A 129 16.19 7.15 1.17
CA ALA A 129 16.62 7.28 -0.21
C ALA A 129 18.00 7.96 -0.20
N GLU A 130 19.05 7.19 -0.46
CA GLU A 130 20.33 7.75 -0.93
C GLU A 130 20.14 8.62 -2.17
#